data_AF-A0A8B7BHF3-F1
#
_entry.id   AF-A0A8B7BHF3-F1
#
_cell.length_a   1.000
_cell.length_b   1.000
_cell.length_c   1.000
_cell.angle_alpha   90.00
_cell.angle_beta   90.00
_cell.angle_gamma   90.00
#
_symmetry.space_group_name_H-M   'P 1'
#
loop_
_entity.id
_entity.type
_entity.pdbx_description
1 polymer ?
#
loop_
_entity_poly.entity_id
_entity_poly.type
_entity_poly.pdbx_seq_one_letter_code
_entity_poly.pdbx_strand_id
1 'polypeptide(L)'
;MTTRRMRCEEEVEATAVKEGGSLGEGEARPSSRLPTPRTGDFLGRHRLSAAINRLNQEIHSLQEELDKLDSTEPSSAACKEVLVSTEGIPDALLPVTSGPEIVAWNRWFERVRSSHGHKWWA
;
A
#
# COMPACT_ATOMS: atom_id res chain seq x y z
N MET A 1 24.65 32.98 -5.10
CA MET A 1 24.93 32.90 -6.56
C MET A 1 25.94 31.80 -6.80
N THR A 2 25.55 30.68 -7.42
CA THR A 2 26.36 29.86 -8.33
C THR A 2 25.50 28.69 -8.80
N THR A 3 25.13 28.74 -10.08
CA THR A 3 24.35 27.72 -10.79
C THR A 3 25.31 26.73 -11.41
N ARG A 4 25.13 25.42 -11.17
CA ARG A 4 25.82 24.38 -11.93
C ARG A 4 24.86 23.79 -12.96
N ARG A 5 24.96 24.35 -14.17
CA ARG A 5 24.36 23.88 -15.42
C ARG A 5 25.11 22.62 -15.86
N MET A 6 24.43 21.49 -15.99
CA MET A 6 24.94 20.33 -16.72
C MET A 6 24.06 20.15 -17.96
N ARG A 7 24.64 20.54 -19.10
CA ARG A 7 24.18 20.21 -20.45
C ARG A 7 24.94 18.96 -20.85
N CYS A 8 24.24 17.89 -21.22
CA CYS A 8 24.81 16.79 -22.00
C CYS A 8 23.98 16.68 -23.28
N GLU A 9 24.59 17.11 -24.37
CA GLU A 9 24.20 16.83 -25.75
C GLU A 9 24.65 15.41 -26.07
N GLU A 10 23.83 14.63 -26.78
CA GLU A 10 24.33 13.67 -27.78
C GLU A 10 23.18 13.30 -28.74
N GLU A 11 23.07 14.06 -29.83
CA GLU A 11 22.70 13.49 -31.13
C GLU A 11 23.86 12.61 -31.60
N VAL A 12 23.58 11.44 -32.18
CA VAL A 12 23.90 10.94 -33.55
C VAL A 12 23.11 9.60 -33.62
N GLU A 13 22.37 9.19 -34.66
CA GLU A 13 22.89 8.90 -35.98
C GLU A 13 21.74 8.53 -36.94
N ALA A 14 21.68 9.24 -38.06
CA ALA A 14 20.96 8.83 -39.24
C ALA A 14 21.86 7.90 -40.07
N THR A 15 21.37 6.71 -40.41
CA THR A 15 21.91 5.96 -41.55
C THR A 15 20.78 5.54 -42.47
N ALA A 16 20.70 6.26 -43.59
CA ALA A 16 20.02 5.81 -44.79
C ALA A 16 20.95 4.84 -45.53
N VAL A 17 20.47 3.65 -45.87
CA VAL A 17 21.07 2.81 -46.92
C VAL A 17 19.96 2.40 -47.88
N LYS A 18 20.14 2.78 -49.14
CA LYS A 18 19.31 2.47 -50.29
C LYS A 18 20.23 1.80 -51.31
N GLU A 19 19.95 0.55 -51.64
CA GLU A 19 20.43 -0.22 -52.81
C GLU A 19 19.93 -1.66 -52.59
N GLY A 20 19.49 -2.46 -53.56
CA GLY A 20 19.43 -2.40 -55.00
C GLY A 20 18.78 -3.73 -55.41
N GLY A 21 18.01 -3.72 -56.51
CA GLY A 21 17.28 -4.90 -56.95
C GLY A 21 18.19 -6.04 -57.43
N SER A 22 17.74 -7.28 -57.24
CA SER A 22 18.10 -8.39 -58.11
C SER A 22 16.98 -9.44 -58.07
N LEU A 23 16.29 -9.57 -59.20
CA LEU A 23 15.34 -10.65 -59.45
C LEU A 23 16.10 -11.97 -59.59
N GLY A 24 15.76 -12.92 -58.73
CA GLY A 24 16.16 -14.31 -58.84
C GLY A 24 15.01 -15.18 -58.35
N GLU A 25 14.08 -15.48 -59.25
CA GLU A 25 13.03 -16.47 -59.04
C GLU A 25 13.66 -17.87 -59.03
N GLY A 26 13.49 -18.58 -57.93
CA GLY A 26 13.90 -19.96 -57.74
C GLY A 26 12.89 -20.64 -56.82
N GLU A 27 11.95 -21.33 -57.45
CA GLU A 27 10.77 -21.96 -56.88
C GLU A 27 11.11 -23.10 -55.91
N ALA A 28 10.61 -23.02 -54.66
CA ALA A 28 10.55 -24.16 -53.76
C ALA A 28 9.48 -23.98 -52.65
N ARG A 29 8.39 -24.75 -52.77
CA ARG A 29 7.39 -25.15 -51.74
C ARG A 29 6.67 -24.02 -50.97
N PRO A 30 5.32 -24.02 -50.92
CA PRO A 30 4.60 -23.23 -49.92
C PRO A 30 4.78 -23.90 -48.55
N SER A 31 5.89 -23.60 -47.89
CA SER A 31 6.03 -23.84 -46.46
C SER A 31 5.01 -22.94 -45.78
N SER A 32 3.89 -23.50 -45.34
CA SER A 32 2.92 -22.87 -44.46
C SER A 32 3.57 -22.52 -43.12
N ARG A 33 4.43 -21.51 -43.10
CA ARG A 33 4.81 -20.82 -41.87
C ARG A 33 3.66 -19.88 -41.56
N LEU A 34 2.73 -20.34 -40.75
CA LEU A 34 1.89 -19.43 -39.98
C LEU A 34 2.82 -18.44 -39.26
N PRO A 35 2.52 -17.13 -39.26
CA PRO A 35 3.23 -16.21 -38.40
C PRO A 35 3.00 -16.68 -36.96
N THR A 36 4.01 -17.26 -36.33
CA THR A 36 4.01 -17.38 -34.87
C THR A 36 3.89 -15.97 -34.34
N PRO A 37 2.83 -15.62 -33.59
CA PRO A 37 2.75 -14.31 -32.98
C PRO A 37 3.99 -14.18 -32.11
N ARG A 38 4.79 -13.14 -32.36
CA ARG A 38 5.92 -12.78 -31.51
C ARG A 38 5.35 -12.25 -30.19
N THR A 39 4.85 -13.15 -29.35
CA THR A 39 4.43 -12.88 -27.96
C THR A 39 5.62 -12.80 -27.00
N GLY A 40 6.83 -12.54 -27.53
CA GLY A 40 8.08 -12.59 -26.77
C GLY A 40 8.37 -11.37 -25.90
N ASP A 41 7.84 -10.18 -26.23
CA ASP A 41 8.28 -8.94 -25.58
C ASP A 41 7.25 -8.33 -24.61
N PHE A 42 6.00 -8.80 -24.65
CA PHE A 42 4.89 -8.17 -23.91
C PHE A 42 4.74 -8.73 -22.49
N LEU A 43 4.95 -10.03 -22.27
CA LEU A 43 4.78 -10.66 -20.94
C LEU A 43 5.76 -10.15 -19.87
N GLY A 44 6.93 -9.61 -20.27
CA GLY A 44 7.88 -8.95 -19.36
C GLY A 44 7.57 -7.48 -19.15
N ARG A 45 7.27 -6.74 -20.24
CA ARG A 45 6.99 -5.30 -20.18
C ARG A 45 5.78 -4.96 -19.33
N HIS A 46 4.68 -5.70 -19.44
CA HIS A 46 3.49 -5.46 -18.63
C HIS A 46 3.74 -5.69 -17.13
N ARG A 47 4.57 -6.69 -16.78
CA ARG A 47 4.95 -6.97 -15.38
C ARG A 47 5.79 -5.83 -14.82
N LEU A 48 6.75 -5.33 -15.59
CA LEU A 48 7.57 -4.19 -15.21
C LEU A 48 6.72 -2.92 -15.07
N SER A 49 5.82 -2.63 -16.03
CA SER A 49 4.93 -1.47 -15.94
C SER A 49 3.98 -1.57 -14.74
N ALA A 50 3.46 -2.76 -14.43
CA ALA A 50 2.61 -2.97 -13.27
C ALA A 50 3.38 -2.76 -11.95
N ALA A 51 4.63 -3.24 -11.88
CA ALA A 51 5.48 -3.00 -10.72
C ALA A 51 5.80 -1.51 -10.54
N ILE A 52 6.10 -0.80 -11.63
CA ILE A 52 6.32 0.66 -11.61
C ILE A 52 5.05 1.38 -11.15
N ASN A 53 3.89 1.04 -11.69
CA ASN A 53 2.63 1.68 -11.31
C ASN A 53 2.29 1.44 -9.83
N ARG A 54 2.52 0.22 -9.33
CA ARG A 54 2.37 -0.10 -7.92
C ARG A 54 3.28 0.76 -7.05
N LEU A 55 4.57 0.85 -7.39
CA LEU A 55 5.52 1.68 -6.63
C LEU A 55 5.13 3.16 -6.67
N ASN A 56 4.67 3.67 -7.81
CA ASN A 56 4.17 5.04 -7.91
C ASN A 56 2.95 5.27 -7.02
N GLN A 57 2.02 4.31 -6.94
CA GLN A 57 0.88 4.38 -6.02
C GLN A 57 1.33 4.38 -4.55
N GLU A 58 2.29 3.54 -4.19
CA GLU A 58 2.87 3.51 -2.84
C GLU A 58 3.53 4.85 -2.50
N ILE A 59 4.30 5.43 -3.43
CA ILE A 59 4.90 6.77 -3.26
C ILE A 59 3.82 7.83 -3.04
N HIS A 60 2.76 7.83 -3.86
CA HIS A 60 1.66 8.77 -3.71
C HIS A 60 0.92 8.62 -2.38
N SER A 61 0.64 7.38 -1.94
CA SER A 61 0.01 7.12 -0.63
C SER A 61 0.84 7.66 0.51
N LEU A 62 2.16 7.39 0.50
CA LEU A 62 3.06 7.85 1.55
C LEU A 62 3.19 9.38 1.58
N GLN A 63 3.19 10.03 0.40
CA GLN A 63 3.18 11.49 0.31
C GLN A 63 1.89 12.08 0.90
N GLU A 64 0.73 11.51 0.56
CA GLU A 64 -0.56 11.96 1.11
C GLU A 64 -0.64 11.76 2.63
N GLU A 65 -0.12 10.64 3.15
CA GLU A 65 -0.04 10.38 4.59
C GLU A 65 0.88 11.37 5.30
N LEU A 66 2.02 11.71 4.70
CA LEU A 66 2.95 12.68 5.26
C LEU A 66 2.34 14.09 5.30
N ASP A 67 1.70 14.52 4.22
CA ASP A 67 1.00 15.81 4.15
C ASP A 67 -0.10 15.91 5.23
N LYS A 68 -0.81 14.80 5.49
CA LYS A 68 -1.77 14.73 6.60
C LYS A 68 -1.08 14.88 7.95
N LEU A 69 0.01 14.15 8.19
CA LEU A 69 0.76 14.22 9.45
C LEU A 69 1.29 15.63 9.75
N ASP A 70 1.78 16.34 8.73
CA ASP A 70 2.26 17.72 8.87
C ASP A 70 1.15 18.70 9.29
N SER A 71 -0.10 18.39 8.96
CA SER A 71 -1.27 19.16 9.38
C SER A 71 -1.90 18.70 10.71
N THR A 72 -1.49 17.53 11.22
CA THR A 72 -2.08 16.97 12.44
C THR A 72 -1.50 17.58 13.70
N GLU A 73 -2.36 17.84 14.68
CA GLU A 73 -1.96 18.33 16.00
C GLU A 73 -1.15 17.26 16.77
N PRO A 74 -0.28 17.66 17.72
CA PRO A 74 0.49 16.72 18.50
C PRO A 74 -0.42 15.77 19.29
N SER A 75 0.00 14.50 19.44
CA SER A 75 -0.78 13.49 20.17
C SER A 75 -1.10 13.90 21.61
N SER A 76 -0.24 14.72 22.24
CA SER A 76 -0.46 15.25 23.58
C SER A 76 -1.71 16.14 23.68
N ALA A 77 -2.09 16.83 22.60
CA ALA A 77 -3.33 17.60 22.54
C ALA A 77 -4.56 16.67 22.48
N ALA A 78 -4.53 15.68 21.59
CA ALA A 78 -5.59 14.67 21.48
C ALA A 78 -5.78 13.88 22.79
N CYS A 79 -4.68 13.50 23.47
CA CYS A 79 -4.77 12.81 24.76
C CYS A 79 -5.38 13.70 25.86
N LYS A 80 -5.09 15.01 25.87
CA LYS A 80 -5.71 15.94 26.82
C LYS A 80 -7.22 16.06 26.58
N GLU A 81 -7.65 16.10 25.33
CA GLU A 81 -9.08 16.12 24.98
C GLU A 81 -9.80 14.87 25.50
N VAL A 82 -9.18 13.69 25.30
CA VAL A 82 -9.72 12.43 25.85
C VAL A 82 -9.82 12.51 27.36
N LEU A 83 -8.76 12.93 28.06
CA LEU A 83 -8.78 13.08 29.53
C LEU A 83 -9.90 14.01 29.99
N VAL A 84 -10.02 15.20 29.40
CA VAL A 84 -11.07 16.18 29.72
C VAL A 84 -12.46 15.59 29.48
N SER A 85 -12.67 14.85 28.38
CA SER A 85 -13.96 14.22 28.10
C SER A 85 -14.33 13.13 29.11
N THR A 86 -13.33 12.40 29.64
CA THR A 86 -13.54 11.32 30.61
C THR A 86 -13.65 11.80 32.06
N GLU A 87 -13.11 12.97 32.40
CA GLU A 87 -13.08 13.47 33.78
C GLU A 87 -14.43 14.09 34.21
N GLY A 88 -15.24 14.59 33.27
CA GLY A 88 -16.48 15.30 33.58
C GLY A 88 -17.72 14.43 33.86
N ILE A 89 -17.73 13.16 33.43
CA ILE A 89 -18.90 12.27 33.55
C ILE A 89 -18.48 10.99 34.28
N PRO A 90 -18.96 10.75 35.51
CA PRO A 90 -18.67 9.52 36.22
C PRO A 90 -19.32 8.33 35.51
N ASP A 91 -18.52 7.37 35.07
CA ASP A 91 -19.00 6.14 34.44
C ASP A 91 -19.63 5.20 35.48
N ALA A 92 -20.92 4.88 35.32
CA ALA A 92 -21.69 4.01 36.21
C ALA A 92 -21.13 2.58 36.34
N LEU A 93 -20.29 2.15 35.39
CA LEU A 93 -19.62 0.85 35.44
C LEU A 93 -18.25 0.89 36.14
N LEU A 94 -17.75 2.09 36.48
CA LEU A 94 -16.50 2.24 37.20
C LEU A 94 -16.74 2.30 38.72
N PRO A 95 -15.92 1.59 39.52
CA PRO A 95 -16.11 1.42 40.97
C PRO A 95 -15.94 2.69 41.80
N VAL A 96 -15.60 3.82 41.17
CA VAL A 96 -15.42 5.13 41.82
C VAL A 96 -16.74 5.93 41.88
N THR A 97 -17.81 5.43 41.26
CA THR A 97 -19.12 6.07 41.44
C THR A 97 -19.56 5.89 42.89
N SER A 98 -19.77 7.02 43.58
CA SER A 98 -20.39 7.07 44.90
C SER A 98 -21.89 6.74 44.77
N GLY A 99 -22.22 5.58 44.22
CA GLY A 99 -23.55 5.00 44.18
C GLY A 99 -23.67 3.93 45.27
N PRO A 100 -24.88 3.68 45.80
CA PRO A 100 -25.07 2.56 46.72
C PRO A 100 -24.60 1.26 46.04
N GLU A 101 -23.74 0.50 46.73
CA GLU A 101 -23.22 -0.77 46.23
C GLU A 101 -24.39 -1.67 45.83
N ILE A 102 -24.58 -1.87 44.52
CA ILE A 102 -25.65 -2.73 44.04
C ILE A 102 -25.17 -4.18 44.18
N VAL A 103 -25.38 -4.76 45.36
CA VAL A 103 -24.95 -6.11 45.76
C VAL A 103 -25.34 -7.20 44.73
N ALA A 104 -26.42 -6.98 43.96
CA ALA A 104 -26.87 -7.89 42.91
C ALA A 104 -25.86 -8.07 41.75
N TRP A 105 -24.94 -7.12 41.54
CA TRP A 105 -23.91 -7.22 40.51
C TRP A 105 -22.74 -8.11 40.92
N ASN A 106 -22.47 -8.25 42.23
CA ASN A 106 -21.43 -9.16 42.72
C ASN A 106 -21.66 -10.59 42.20
N ARG A 107 -22.93 -11.02 42.07
CA ARG A 107 -23.29 -12.31 41.46
C ARG A 107 -22.87 -12.46 39.98
N TRP A 108 -22.84 -11.38 39.20
CA TRP A 108 -22.46 -11.41 37.78
C TRP A 108 -20.93 -11.38 37.57
N PHE A 109 -20.22 -10.71 38.47
CA PHE A 109 -18.76 -10.57 38.43
C PHE A 109 -18.02 -11.61 39.27
N GLU A 110 -18.72 -12.30 40.18
CA GLU A 110 -18.18 -13.48 40.83
C GLU A 110 -17.91 -14.56 39.81
N ARG A 111 -16.68 -15.09 39.84
CA ARG A 111 -16.32 -16.26 39.05
C ARG A 111 -17.30 -17.38 39.40
N VAL A 112 -18.11 -17.82 38.43
CA VAL A 112 -18.91 -19.03 38.58
C VAL A 112 -17.95 -20.13 38.99
N ARG A 113 -18.13 -20.65 40.22
CA ARG A 113 -17.36 -21.78 40.73
C ARG A 113 -17.82 -23.01 39.97
N SER A 114 -17.33 -23.19 38.74
CA SER A 114 -17.53 -24.44 38.03
C SER A 114 -16.79 -25.52 38.82
N SER A 115 -17.52 -26.54 39.27
CA SER A 115 -16.95 -27.70 39.95
C SER A 115 -15.92 -28.44 39.07
N HIS A 116 -16.00 -28.23 37.75
CA HIS A 116 -15.07 -28.78 36.78
C HIS A 116 -14.14 -27.66 36.29
N GLY A 117 -12.92 -27.66 36.82
CA GLY A 117 -11.83 -26.80 36.40
C GLY A 117 -11.35 -27.17 35.00
N HIS A 118 -12.05 -26.70 33.98
CA HIS A 118 -11.52 -26.77 32.63
C HIS A 118 -10.68 -25.51 32.35
N LYS A 119 -9.39 -25.77 32.28
CA LYS A 119 -8.31 -24.89 31.86
C LYS A 119 -8.40 -24.80 30.34
N TRP A 120 -9.17 -23.85 29.83
CA TRP A 120 -9.39 -23.63 28.39
C TRP A 120 -8.39 -22.64 27.76
N TRP A 121 -7.32 -22.31 28.47
CA TRP A 121 -6.19 -21.60 27.90
C TRP A 121 -4.93 -22.11 28.58
N ALA A 122 -4.20 -22.93 27.80
CA ALA A 122 -2.78 -23.19 27.91
C ALA A 122 -2.18 -22.85 26.55
#